data_AF-A0A0B8NWB8-F1
#
_entry.id   AF-A0A0B8NWB8-F1
#
_cell.length_a   1.000
_cell.length_b   1.000
_cell.length_c   1.000
_cell.angle_alpha   90.00
_cell.angle_beta   90.00
_cell.angle_gamma   90.00
#
_symmetry.space_group_name_H-M   'P 1'
#
loop_
_entity.id
_entity.type
_entity.pdbx_description
1 polymer ?
#
loop_
_entity_poly.entity_id
_entity_poly.type
_entity_poly.pdbx_seq_one_letter_code
_entity_poly.pdbx_strand_id
1 'polypeptide(L)'
;MKGDLKILVDSGIRSGLDVVRMLALGADCTMIGRSYIYALAAKGQAGVEQLLELYEKEMRVAMTLTGAKTLSDLSHDSLVQNSKQLGEVLNLPERNFIPELESA
;
A
#
# COMPACT_ATOMS: atom_id res chain seq x y z
N MET A 1 -17.38 -12.63 -1.07
CA MET A 1 -17.72 -12.19 -2.44
C MET A 1 -16.46 -11.67 -3.12
N LYS A 2 -15.63 -12.56 -3.68
CA LYS A 2 -14.64 -12.20 -4.71
C LYS A 2 -15.21 -12.82 -5.98
N GLY A 3 -15.60 -12.02 -6.98
CA GLY A 3 -16.18 -12.59 -8.19
C GLY A 3 -16.76 -11.59 -9.18
N ASP A 4 -17.66 -10.71 -8.73
CA ASP A 4 -18.52 -9.96 -9.67
C ASP A 4 -18.22 -8.47 -9.77
N LEU A 5 -17.46 -7.90 -8.83
CA LEU A 5 -17.12 -6.47 -8.83
C LEU A 5 -15.63 -6.27 -8.54
N LYS A 6 -14.99 -5.40 -9.32
CA LYS A 6 -13.59 -5.02 -9.15
C LYS A 6 -13.48 -3.83 -8.21
N ILE A 7 -12.59 -3.95 -7.22
CA ILE A 7 -12.30 -2.92 -6.22
C ILE A 7 -11.01 -2.20 -6.64
N LEU A 8 -11.17 -0.97 -7.13
CA LEU A 8 -10.06 -0.08 -7.43
C LEU A 8 -9.93 0.94 -6.28
N VAL A 9 -8.72 1.19 -5.83
CA VAL A 9 -8.45 2.12 -4.71
C VAL A 9 -7.48 3.21 -5.16
N ASP A 10 -7.73 4.44 -4.74
CA ASP A 10 -6.85 5.58 -4.97
C ASP A 10 -6.61 6.38 -3.67
N SER A 11 -6.21 7.65 -3.79
CA SER A 11 -6.02 8.57 -2.66
C SER A 11 -4.83 8.21 -1.75
N GLY A 12 -3.64 8.63 -2.19
CA GLY A 12 -2.45 8.64 -1.32
C GLY A 12 -1.37 7.62 -1.63
N ILE A 13 -1.48 6.85 -2.72
CA ILE A 13 -0.42 5.91 -3.16
C ILE A 13 0.85 6.68 -3.53
N ARG A 14 1.93 6.53 -2.75
CA ARG A 14 3.22 7.22 -2.97
C ARG A 14 4.41 6.29 -3.11
N SER A 15 4.25 5.00 -2.83
CA SER A 15 5.27 3.97 -2.94
C SER A 15 4.69 2.63 -3.42
N GLY A 16 5.56 1.72 -3.87
CA GLY A 16 5.19 0.32 -4.14
C GLY A 16 4.73 -0.42 -2.88
N LEU A 17 5.19 -0.02 -1.69
CA LEU A 17 4.71 -0.59 -0.42
C LEU A 17 3.24 -0.23 -0.17
N ASP A 18 2.80 0.99 -0.52
CA ASP A 18 1.38 1.37 -0.41
C ASP A 18 0.52 0.51 -1.34
N VAL A 19 1.01 0.21 -2.55
CA VAL A 19 0.33 -0.71 -3.48
C VAL A 19 0.15 -2.09 -2.84
N VAL A 20 1.23 -2.68 -2.30
CA VAL A 20 1.18 -4.00 -1.65
C VAL A 20 0.20 -4.01 -0.48
N ARG A 21 0.17 -2.95 0.35
CA ARG A 21 -0.78 -2.83 1.46
C ARG A 21 -2.22 -2.83 0.99
N MET A 22 -2.54 -2.08 -0.06
CA MET A 22 -3.92 -2.03 -0.59
C MET A 22 -4.35 -3.36 -1.22
N LEU A 23 -3.44 -4.03 -1.94
CA LEU A 23 -3.71 -5.37 -2.47
C LEU A 23 -3.95 -6.38 -1.35
N ALA A 24 -3.14 -6.33 -0.28
CA ALA A 24 -3.31 -7.17 0.90
C ALA A 24 -4.63 -6.91 1.65
N LEU A 25 -5.11 -5.65 1.66
CA LEU A 25 -6.44 -5.27 2.17
C LEU A 25 -7.60 -5.73 1.27
N GLY A 26 -7.32 -6.23 0.07
CA GLY A 26 -8.31 -6.81 -0.84
C GLY A 26 -8.66 -5.97 -2.07
N ALA A 27 -7.92 -4.89 -2.35
CA ALA A 27 -8.06 -4.18 -3.62
C ALA A 27 -7.62 -5.08 -4.80
N ASP A 28 -8.30 -4.96 -5.95
CA ASP A 28 -7.88 -5.58 -7.19
C ASP A 28 -6.79 -4.76 -7.89
N CYS A 29 -6.82 -3.43 -7.73
CA CYS A 29 -5.86 -2.51 -8.35
C CYS A 29 -5.79 -1.19 -7.58
N THR A 30 -4.66 -0.49 -7.70
CA THR A 30 -4.45 0.85 -7.15
C THR A 30 -4.24 1.88 -8.24
N MET A 31 -4.76 3.08 -8.07
CA MET A 31 -4.57 4.20 -9.01
C MET A 31 -3.58 5.22 -8.45
N ILE A 32 -2.73 5.76 -9.33
CA ILE A 32 -1.73 6.79 -8.99
C ILE A 32 -2.11 8.12 -9.63
N GLY A 33 -2.14 9.19 -8.83
CA GLY A 33 -2.50 10.54 -9.27
C GLY A 33 -1.32 11.50 -9.18
N ARG A 34 -1.18 12.16 -8.03
CA ARG A 34 -0.14 13.19 -7.80
C ARG A 34 1.28 12.71 -8.11
N SER A 35 1.68 11.51 -7.68
CA SER A 35 3.02 10.98 -7.96
C SER A 35 3.31 10.86 -9.46
N TYR A 36 2.33 10.36 -10.23
CA TYR A 36 2.41 10.31 -11.69
C TYR A 36 2.58 11.70 -12.31
N ILE A 37 1.73 12.66 -11.94
CA ILE A 37 1.77 14.03 -12.48
C ILE A 37 3.09 14.72 -12.14
N TYR A 38 3.61 14.54 -10.92
CA TYR A 38 4.89 15.13 -10.52
C TYR A 38 6.08 14.52 -11.27
N ALA A 39 6.08 13.20 -11.47
CA ALA A 39 7.11 12.54 -12.27
C ALA A 39 7.08 13.01 -13.73
N LEU A 40 5.87 13.12 -14.30
CA LEU A 40 5.66 13.65 -15.64
C LEU A 40 6.14 15.10 -15.77
N ALA A 41 5.81 15.97 -14.81
CA ALA A 41 6.25 17.36 -14.82
C ALA A 41 7.78 17.50 -14.66
N ALA A 42 8.41 16.61 -13.89
CA ALA A 42 9.84 16.67 -13.61
C ALA A 42 10.70 16.23 -14.81
N LYS A 43 10.32 15.14 -15.50
CA LYS A 43 11.15 14.53 -16.56
C LYS A 43 10.34 13.92 -17.72
N GLY A 44 9.11 14.36 -17.93
CA GLY A 44 8.25 13.82 -18.99
C GLY A 44 8.03 12.31 -18.83
N GLN A 45 7.94 11.61 -19.97
CA GLN A 45 7.77 10.15 -20.00
C GLN A 45 8.85 9.41 -19.21
N ALA A 46 10.12 9.80 -19.35
CA ALA A 46 11.22 9.16 -18.64
C ALA A 46 11.07 9.25 -17.11
N GLY A 47 10.47 10.34 -16.60
CA GLY A 47 10.15 10.45 -15.19
C GLY A 47 9.07 9.46 -14.74
N VAL A 48 8.03 9.31 -15.55
CA VAL A 48 6.95 8.34 -15.29
C VAL A 48 7.48 6.91 -15.31
N GLU A 49 8.32 6.56 -16.29
CA GLU A 49 8.95 5.24 -16.37
C GLU A 49 9.80 4.95 -15.12
N GLN A 50 10.62 5.91 -14.69
CA GLN A 50 11.42 5.81 -13.47
C GLN A 50 10.55 5.62 -12.22
N LEU A 51 9.42 6.32 -12.12
CA LEU A 51 8.47 6.16 -11.02
C LEU A 51 7.87 4.76 -10.98
N LEU A 52 7.41 4.25 -12.13
CA LEU A 52 6.79 2.93 -12.23
C LEU A 52 7.80 1.81 -11.94
N GLU A 53 9.03 1.93 -12.45
CA GLU A 53 10.12 1.01 -12.10
C GLU A 53 10.46 1.03 -10.61
N LEU A 54 10.45 2.21 -9.99
CA LEU A 54 10.69 2.34 -8.55
C LEU A 54 9.59 1.63 -7.76
N TYR A 55 8.32 1.86 -8.11
CA TYR A 55 7.20 1.19 -7.45
C TYR A 55 7.28 -0.32 -7.61
N GLU A 56 7.61 -0.82 -8.81
CA GLU A 56 7.80 -2.26 -9.04
C GLU A 56 8.91 -2.83 -8.13
N LYS A 57 10.05 -2.16 -8.03
CA LYS A 57 11.17 -2.58 -7.16
C LYS A 57 10.75 -2.60 -5.69
N GLU A 58 10.07 -1.57 -5.23
CA GLU A 58 9.55 -1.49 -3.85
C GLU A 58 8.52 -2.59 -3.56
N MET A 59 7.62 -2.86 -4.51
CA MET A 59 6.67 -3.98 -4.41
C MET A 59 7.42 -5.32 -4.28
N ARG A 60 8.44 -5.56 -5.11
CA ARG A 60 9.26 -6.80 -5.04
C ARG A 60 9.96 -6.94 -3.69
N VAL A 61 10.53 -5.86 -3.15
CA VAL A 61 11.15 -5.87 -1.81
C VAL A 61 10.11 -6.22 -0.75
N ALA A 62 8.96 -5.54 -0.74
CA ALA A 62 7.89 -5.80 0.21
C ALA A 62 7.41 -7.25 0.15
N MET A 63 7.10 -7.75 -1.04
CA MET A 63 6.67 -9.14 -1.27
C MET A 63 7.73 -10.16 -0.83
N THR A 64 9.01 -9.89 -1.08
CA THR A 64 10.10 -10.78 -0.65
C THR A 64 10.18 -10.85 0.87
N LEU A 65 10.07 -9.70 1.55
CA LEU A 65 10.13 -9.61 3.01
C LEU A 65 8.89 -10.18 3.70
N THR A 66 7.73 -10.18 3.04
CA THR A 66 6.49 -10.79 3.54
C THR A 66 6.29 -12.23 3.08
N GLY A 67 7.24 -12.81 2.31
CA GLY A 67 7.14 -14.19 1.83
C GLY A 67 6.09 -14.42 0.73
N ALA A 68 5.58 -13.35 0.11
CA ALA A 68 4.63 -13.43 -1.00
C ALA A 68 5.37 -13.64 -2.32
N LYS A 69 5.14 -14.77 -2.99
CA LYS A 69 5.74 -15.08 -4.30
C LYS A 69 4.98 -14.42 -5.44
N THR A 70 3.67 -14.28 -5.27
CA THR A 70 2.73 -13.71 -6.23
C THR A 70 1.81 -12.70 -5.55
N LEU A 71 1.17 -11.83 -6.33
CA LEU A 71 0.18 -10.89 -5.78
C LEU A 71 -1.01 -11.59 -5.12
N SER A 72 -1.32 -12.84 -5.50
CA SER A 72 -2.40 -13.62 -4.91
C SER A 72 -2.06 -14.17 -3.52
N ASP A 73 -0.78 -14.15 -3.14
CA ASP A 73 -0.33 -14.56 -1.80
C ASP A 73 -0.52 -13.42 -0.77
N LEU A 74 -0.75 -12.19 -1.24
CA LEU A 74 -1.01 -11.04 -0.39
C LEU A 74 -2.40 -11.14 0.22
N SER A 75 -2.46 -10.97 1.54
CA SER A 75 -3.70 -11.03 2.30
C SER A 75 -3.61 -10.19 3.57
N HIS A 76 -4.68 -10.15 4.35
CA HIS A 76 -4.71 -9.44 5.61
C HIS A 76 -3.66 -9.96 6.61
N ASP A 77 -3.17 -11.20 6.45
CA ASP A 77 -2.09 -11.78 7.26
C ASP A 77 -0.71 -11.20 6.90
N SER A 78 -0.57 -10.58 5.73
CA SER A 78 0.62 -9.81 5.35
C SER A 78 0.70 -8.46 6.07
N LEU A 79 -0.34 -8.07 6.82
CA LEU A 79 -0.47 -6.80 7.50
C LEU A 79 -0.49 -6.99 9.01
N VAL A 80 -0.06 -5.95 9.73
CA VAL A 80 -0.22 -5.92 11.18
C VAL A 80 -1.67 -5.57 11.51
N GLN A 81 -2.35 -6.45 12.25
CA GLN A 81 -3.81 -6.43 12.40
C GLN A 81 -4.32 -5.49 13.49
N ASN A 82 -3.47 -4.96 14.37
CA ASN A 82 -3.92 -4.17 15.50
C ASN A 82 -2.89 -3.14 16.00
N SER A 83 -3.35 -1.92 16.27
CA SER A 83 -2.58 -0.91 17.01
C SER A 83 -2.25 -1.36 18.43
N LYS A 84 -3.14 -2.12 19.08
CA LYS A 84 -2.87 -2.77 20.38
C LYS A 84 -1.73 -3.78 20.32
N GLN A 85 -1.69 -4.60 19.27
CA GLN A 85 -0.68 -5.63 19.08
C GLN A 85 0.70 -5.02 18.75
N LEU A 86 0.73 -3.88 18.06
CA LEU A 86 1.94 -3.05 17.91
C LEU A 86 2.41 -2.48 19.25
N GLY A 87 1.49 -1.99 20.09
CA GLY A 87 1.79 -1.51 21.44
C GLY A 87 2.44 -2.59 22.31
N GLU A 88 1.93 -3.82 22.25
CA GLU A 88 2.49 -4.97 22.95
C GLU A 88 3.86 -5.40 22.40
N VAL A 89 4.01 -5.51 21.08
CA VAL A 89 5.29 -5.93 20.44
C VAL A 89 6.39 -4.88 20.61
N LEU A 90 6.04 -3.59 20.58
CA LEU A 90 7.00 -2.48 20.69
C LEU A 90 7.13 -1.93 22.12
N ASN A 91 6.41 -2.52 23.09
CA ASN A 91 6.33 -2.05 24.48
C ASN A 91 6.01 -0.54 24.60
N LEU A 92 5.11 -0.06 23.74
CA LEU A 92 4.70 1.35 23.70
C LEU A 92 3.52 1.57 24.65
N PRO A 93 3.50 2.67 25.43
CA PRO A 93 2.36 3.00 26.27
C PRO A 93 1.10 3.23 25.43
N GLU A 94 -0.06 2.78 25.91
CA GLU A 94 -1.37 3.01 25.28
C GLU A 94 -1.65 4.52 25.16
N ARG A 95 -1.20 5.15 24.08
CA ARG A 95 -1.67 6.48 23.68
C ARG A 95 -2.35 6.37 22.34
N ASN A 96 -3.65 6.68 22.36
CA ASN A 96 -4.59 6.83 21.25
C ASN A 96 -3.93 7.02 19.88
N PHE A 97 -3.81 5.93 19.14
CA PHE A 97 -3.54 6.01 17.71
C PHE A 97 -4.86 6.36 17.01
N ILE A 98 -4.98 7.66 16.70
CA ILE A 98 -5.92 8.32 15.78
C ILE A 98 -7.42 8.32 16.18
N PRO A 99 -7.88 9.28 17.01
CA PRO A 99 -9.30 9.48 17.35
C PRO A 99 -10.15 10.18 16.27
N GLU A 100 -9.55 10.69 15.20
CA GLU A 100 -10.17 11.73 14.35
C GLU A 100 -10.95 11.20 13.12
N LEU A 101 -11.07 9.88 12.95
CA LEU A 101 -11.76 9.27 11.81
C LEU A 101 -13.14 8.67 12.12
N GLU A 102 -13.65 8.82 13.35
CA GLU A 102 -15.02 8.37 13.70
C GLU A 102 -16.10 9.46 13.49
N SER A 103 -15.75 10.64 12.96
CA SER A 103 -16.68 11.76 12.78
C SER A 103 -16.72 12.41 11.39
N ALA A 104 -16.29 11.69 10.35
CA ALA A 104 -16.42 12.11 8.95
C ALA A 104 -17.31 11.15 8.15
#